data_AF-A0A8S3XQL3-F1
#
_entry.id   AF-A0A8S3XQL3-F1
#
_cell.length_a   1.000
_cell.length_b   1.000
_cell.length_c   1.000
_cell.angle_alpha   90.00
_cell.angle_beta   90.00
_cell.angle_gamma   90.00
#
_symmetry.space_group_name_H-M   'P 1'
#
loop_
_entity.id
_entity.type
_entity.pdbx_description
1 polymer ?
#
loop_
_entity_poly.entity_id
_entity_poly.type
_entity_poly.pdbx_seq_one_letter_code
_entity_poly.pdbx_strand_id
1 'polypeptide(L)'
;MLSTILDFLFGVLCYSPVRSVHSSDTSTMDDPFVACPYNFAHRVPRSRIQAHIVKCQPNYPELNICPYNATHRVSKLEMRTHVLNCPSKSAIFPQDKPPRLTGSLTTPKPILQKDYLPETDPNHEMWDD
;
A
#
# COMPACT_ATOMS: atom_id res chain seq x y z
N MET A 1 -56.75 18.89 -4.73
CA MET A 1 -56.20 19.14 -6.09
C MET A 1 -54.91 19.93 -5.86
N LEU A 2 -53.69 19.42 -5.92
CA LEU A 2 -53.12 18.22 -6.55
C LEU A 2 -51.92 17.74 -5.72
N SER A 3 -51.81 16.42 -5.63
CA SER A 3 -50.68 15.64 -5.11
C SER A 3 -49.50 15.60 -6.11
N THR A 4 -48.43 14.88 -5.71
CA THR A 4 -47.23 14.39 -6.45
C THR A 4 -46.07 15.38 -6.59
N ILE A 5 -44.94 15.21 -5.87
CA ILE A 5 -43.86 14.23 -6.11
C ILE A 5 -43.39 14.26 -7.57
N LEU A 6 -42.21 14.86 -7.78
CA LEU A 6 -41.26 14.60 -8.87
C LEU A 6 -39.87 14.85 -8.25
N ASP A 7 -39.24 13.83 -7.67
CA ASP A 7 -38.40 12.82 -8.33
C ASP A 7 -37.09 13.37 -8.92
N PHE A 8 -36.01 12.98 -8.23
CA PHE A 8 -34.83 12.35 -8.84
C PHE A 8 -34.38 12.92 -10.20
N LEU A 9 -33.66 14.03 -10.16
CA LEU A 9 -32.71 14.36 -11.23
C LEU A 9 -31.29 14.17 -10.71
N PHE A 10 -30.85 12.91 -10.80
CA PHE A 10 -29.52 12.48 -11.21
C PHE A 10 -28.38 13.36 -10.65
N GLY A 11 -27.86 13.04 -9.46
CA GLY A 11 -26.86 11.98 -9.40
C GLY A 11 -25.66 12.41 -10.24
N VAL A 12 -24.86 13.34 -9.70
CA VAL A 12 -23.59 13.78 -10.30
C VAL A 12 -22.76 12.52 -10.48
N LEU A 13 -22.78 12.02 -11.71
CA LEU A 13 -21.90 11.01 -12.22
C LEU A 13 -20.49 11.53 -11.94
N CYS A 14 -19.83 10.99 -10.92
CA CYS A 14 -18.38 11.07 -10.77
C CYS A 14 -17.74 10.20 -11.87
N TYR A 15 -18.05 10.53 -13.13
CA TYR A 15 -17.47 9.97 -14.33
C TYR A 15 -16.04 10.52 -14.40
N SER A 16 -15.13 9.89 -13.65
CA SER A 16 -13.72 10.05 -13.94
C SER A 16 -13.47 9.35 -15.28
N PRO A 17 -13.02 10.07 -16.33
CA PRO A 17 -12.67 9.44 -17.58
C PRO A 17 -11.50 8.49 -17.28
N VAL A 18 -11.72 7.20 -17.48
CA VAL A 18 -10.68 6.19 -17.40
C VAL A 18 -9.66 6.48 -18.51
N ARG A 19 -8.55 7.13 -18.15
CA ARG A 19 -7.38 7.20 -19.04
C ARG A 19 -6.86 5.77 -19.16
N SER A 20 -7.10 5.15 -20.31
CA SER A 20 -6.66 3.79 -20.63
C SER A 20 -5.13 3.77 -20.63
N VAL A 21 -4.54 3.33 -19.52
CA VAL A 21 -3.16 2.85 -19.50
C VAL A 21 -3.21 1.42 -20.01
N HIS A 22 -2.80 1.23 -21.26
CA HIS A 22 -2.44 -0.08 -21.78
C HIS A 22 -1.16 -0.52 -21.05
N SER A 23 -1.31 -1.36 -20.03
CA SER A 23 -0.21 -2.12 -19.46
C SER A 23 -0.38 -3.56 -19.92
N SER A 24 0.35 -3.93 -20.97
CA SER A 24 0.64 -5.29 -21.35
C SER A 24 1.50 -5.93 -20.26
N ASP A 25 0.94 -6.90 -19.52
CA ASP A 25 1.40 -8.30 -19.61
C ASP A 25 0.85 -9.20 -18.50
N THR A 26 0.66 -10.46 -18.89
CA THR A 26 0.36 -11.68 -18.11
C THR A 26 -1.12 -11.99 -17.82
N SER A 27 -1.59 -12.92 -18.65
CA SER A 27 -2.75 -13.79 -18.54
C SER A 27 -2.95 -14.44 -17.16
N THR A 28 -3.87 -13.90 -16.36
CA THR A 28 -4.87 -14.65 -15.57
C THR A 28 -6.14 -13.79 -15.49
N MET A 29 -7.26 -14.36 -15.88
CA MET A 29 -8.46 -13.67 -16.40
C MET A 29 -9.44 -13.15 -15.34
N ASP A 30 -9.01 -12.75 -14.14
CA ASP A 30 -9.92 -12.16 -13.15
C ASP A 30 -9.20 -11.09 -12.30
N ASP A 31 -9.44 -9.80 -12.59
CA ASP A 31 -9.12 -8.69 -11.66
C ASP A 31 -10.36 -8.41 -10.80
N PRO A 32 -10.45 -8.99 -9.59
CA PRO A 32 -11.66 -8.89 -8.79
C PRO A 32 -11.90 -7.44 -8.35
N PHE A 33 -13.17 -7.04 -8.39
CA PHE A 33 -13.57 -5.74 -7.88
C PHE A 33 -13.58 -5.76 -6.35
N VAL A 34 -13.00 -4.70 -5.76
CA VAL A 34 -13.00 -4.45 -4.32
C VAL A 34 -13.73 -3.16 -4.01
N ALA A 35 -14.32 -3.07 -2.82
CA ALA A 35 -14.98 -1.87 -2.35
C ALA A 35 -13.96 -0.84 -1.85
N CYS A 36 -14.24 0.45 -2.07
CA CYS A 36 -13.41 1.52 -1.53
C CYS A 36 -13.54 1.60 0.00
N PRO A 37 -12.43 1.79 0.74
CA PRO A 37 -12.45 1.95 2.20
C PRO A 37 -13.24 3.16 2.70
N TYR A 38 -13.40 4.21 1.88
CA TYR A 38 -14.13 5.42 2.26
C TYR A 38 -15.63 5.33 1.98
N ASN A 39 -16.02 4.62 0.91
CA ASN A 39 -17.41 4.46 0.52
C ASN A 39 -17.62 3.12 -0.19
N PHE A 40 -18.45 2.27 0.40
CA PHE A 40 -18.78 0.94 -0.12
C PHE A 40 -19.54 0.96 -1.45
N ALA A 41 -20.13 2.10 -1.84
CA ALA A 41 -20.75 2.26 -3.16
C ALA A 41 -19.71 2.26 -4.30
N HIS A 42 -18.46 2.65 -4.03
CA HIS A 42 -17.40 2.60 -5.03
C HIS A 42 -16.83 1.17 -5.12
N ARG A 43 -16.99 0.54 -6.28
CA ARG A 43 -16.34 -0.72 -6.63
C ARG A 43 -15.28 -0.45 -7.68
N VAL A 44 -14.05 -0.86 -7.40
CA VAL A 44 -12.88 -0.59 -8.24
C VAL A 44 -12.08 -1.88 -8.41
N PRO A 45 -11.48 -2.15 -9.57
CA PRO A 45 -10.60 -3.31 -9.74
C PRO A 45 -9.48 -3.29 -8.70
N ARG A 46 -9.10 -4.46 -8.19
CA ARG A 46 -8.09 -4.58 -7.13
C ARG A 46 -6.76 -3.97 -7.58
N SER A 47 -6.42 -4.07 -8.87
CA SER A 47 -5.24 -3.43 -9.44
C SER A 47 -5.24 -1.90 -9.35
N ARG A 48 -6.41 -1.25 -9.38
CA ARG A 48 -6.56 0.22 -9.46
C ARG A 48 -6.93 0.88 -8.13
N ILE A 49 -7.17 0.11 -7.08
CA ILE A 49 -7.69 0.64 -5.81
C ILE A 49 -6.73 1.66 -5.16
N GLN A 50 -5.43 1.47 -5.28
CA GLN A 50 -4.44 2.40 -4.71
C GLN A 50 -4.57 3.80 -5.32
N ALA A 51 -4.59 3.89 -6.65
CA ALA A 51 -4.76 5.16 -7.36
C ALA A 51 -6.14 5.78 -7.11
N HIS A 52 -7.18 4.95 -6.95
CA HIS A 52 -8.52 5.42 -6.59
C HIS A 52 -8.53 6.06 -5.19
N ILE A 53 -7.94 5.42 -4.19
CA ILE A 53 -7.93 5.91 -2.79
C ILE A 53 -7.31 7.30 -2.70
N VAL A 54 -6.20 7.58 -3.40
CA VAL A 54 -5.55 8.90 -3.40
C VAL A 54 -6.49 10.00 -3.91
N LYS A 55 -7.25 9.71 -4.97
CA LYS A 55 -8.23 10.65 -5.53
C LYS A 55 -9.51 10.75 -4.72
N CYS A 56 -9.89 9.67 -4.03
CA CYS A 56 -11.11 9.59 -3.25
C CYS A 56 -10.96 10.23 -1.87
N GLN A 57 -9.78 10.14 -1.26
CA GLN A 57 -9.46 10.67 0.07
C GLN A 57 -9.93 12.11 0.33
N PRO A 58 -9.72 13.10 -0.54
CA PRO A 58 -10.11 14.49 -0.25
C PRO A 58 -11.63 14.71 -0.06
N ASN A 59 -12.47 13.78 -0.53
CA ASN A 59 -13.93 13.89 -0.42
C ASN A 59 -14.50 13.30 0.89
N TYR A 60 -13.67 12.69 1.73
CA TYR A 60 -14.07 11.95 2.92
C TYR A 60 -13.20 12.36 4.12
N PRO A 61 -13.65 12.10 5.37
CA PRO A 61 -12.85 12.39 6.55
C PRO A 61 -11.49 11.68 6.53
N GLU A 62 -10.51 12.29 7.19
CA GLU A 62 -9.15 11.77 7.27
C GLU A 62 -9.12 10.42 8.00
N LEU A 63 -8.83 9.36 7.24
CA LEU A 63 -8.53 8.02 7.76
C LEU A 63 -7.03 7.78 7.73
N ASN A 64 -6.53 7.05 8.72
CA ASN A 64 -5.12 6.70 8.82
C ASN A 64 -4.80 5.48 7.95
N ILE A 65 -3.56 5.42 7.48
CA ILE A 65 -3.05 4.34 6.63
C ILE A 65 -2.55 3.20 7.52
N CYS A 66 -2.89 1.95 7.18
CA CYS A 66 -2.35 0.78 7.88
C CYS A 66 -0.85 0.62 7.60
N PRO A 67 -0.02 0.33 8.62
CA PRO A 67 1.42 0.11 8.43
C PRO A 67 1.74 -1.15 7.63
N TYR A 68 0.83 -2.14 7.57
CA TYR A 68 1.06 -3.41 6.86
C TYR A 68 0.51 -3.40 5.44
N ASN A 69 -0.45 -2.53 5.12
CA ASN A 69 -1.06 -2.47 3.80
C ASN A 69 -1.56 -1.05 3.47
N ALA A 70 -0.94 -0.45 2.46
CA ALA A 70 -1.26 0.90 2.01
C ALA A 70 -2.66 1.04 1.39
N THR A 71 -3.41 -0.03 1.14
CA THR A 71 -4.82 0.06 0.69
C THR A 71 -5.80 0.15 1.85
N HIS A 72 -5.43 -0.27 3.06
CA HIS A 72 -6.32 -0.16 4.21
C HIS A 72 -6.35 1.29 4.70
N ARG A 73 -7.56 1.75 5.03
CA ARG A 73 -7.84 3.05 5.66
C ARG A 73 -8.69 2.80 6.89
N VAL A 74 -8.25 3.29 8.04
CA VAL A 74 -8.88 3.00 9.33
C VAL A 74 -8.94 4.27 10.17
N SER A 75 -10.00 4.41 10.97
CA SER A 75 -10.14 5.53 11.89
C SER A 75 -9.01 5.54 12.94
N LYS A 76 -8.67 6.71 13.48
CA LYS A 76 -7.61 6.83 14.50
C LYS A 76 -7.90 5.97 15.74
N LEU A 77 -9.17 5.85 16.11
CA LEU A 77 -9.61 5.09 17.28
C LEU A 77 -9.42 3.58 17.07
N GLU A 78 -9.79 3.08 15.89
CA GLU A 78 -9.75 1.65 15.57
C GLU A 78 -8.39 1.19 15.06
N MET A 79 -7.45 2.10 14.79
CA MET A 79 -6.12 1.72 14.30
C MET A 79 -5.40 0.75 15.25
N ARG A 80 -5.55 0.94 16.57
CA ARG A 80 -4.92 0.07 17.58
C ARG A 80 -5.42 -1.37 17.46
N THR A 81 -6.75 -1.56 17.38
CA THR A 81 -7.36 -2.89 17.25
C THR A 81 -7.11 -3.49 15.87
N HIS A 82 -7.11 -2.66 14.83
CA HIS A 82 -6.80 -3.05 13.46
C HIS A 82 -5.39 -3.63 13.35
N VAL A 83 -4.35 -2.97 13.89
CA VAL A 83 -2.96 -3.45 13.78
C VAL A 83 -2.78 -4.82 14.44
N LEU A 84 -3.47 -5.09 15.55
CA LEU A 84 -3.43 -6.40 16.22
C LEU A 84 -4.04 -7.51 15.37
N ASN A 85 -5.16 -7.20 14.69
CA ASN A 85 -5.99 -8.17 13.96
C ASN A 85 -5.86 -8.06 12.42
N CYS A 86 -4.88 -7.30 11.92
CA CYS A 86 -4.79 -7.01 10.49
C CYS A 86 -4.47 -8.28 9.71
N PRO A 87 -5.25 -8.64 8.67
CA PRO A 87 -5.00 -9.85 7.89
C PRO A 87 -3.66 -9.78 7.13
N SER A 88 -3.18 -8.57 6.81
CA SER A 88 -1.89 -8.38 6.14
C SER A 88 -0.68 -8.55 7.08
N LYS A 89 -0.88 -8.60 8.40
CA LYS A 89 0.20 -8.77 9.38
C LYS A 89 0.87 -10.15 9.25
N SER A 90 0.09 -11.20 9.05
CA SER A 90 0.58 -12.59 8.95
C SER A 90 1.43 -12.84 7.70
N ALA A 91 1.18 -12.09 6.62
CA ALA A 91 1.99 -12.16 5.40
C ALA A 91 3.42 -11.65 5.61
N ILE A 92 3.60 -10.65 6.47
CA ILE A 92 4.91 -10.03 6.78
C ILE A 92 5.61 -10.80 7.91
N PHE A 93 4.86 -11.19 8.94
CA PHE A 93 5.36 -11.91 10.11
C PHE A 93 4.64 -13.26 10.27
N PRO A 94 5.07 -14.30 9.53
CA PRO A 94 4.54 -15.65 9.71
C PRO A 94 4.88 -16.16 11.12
N GLN A 95 3.88 -16.54 11.90
CA GLN A 95 4.07 -16.97 13.29
C GLN A 95 4.84 -18.31 13.41
N ASP A 96 4.84 -19.11 12.34
CA ASP A 96 5.27 -20.51 12.38
C ASP A 96 6.60 -20.80 11.69
N LYS A 97 7.35 -19.78 11.26
CA LYS A 97 8.64 -19.99 10.59
C LYS A 97 9.76 -19.50 11.50
N PRO A 98 10.72 -20.38 11.88
CA PRO A 98 11.94 -19.89 12.49
C PRO A 98 12.56 -18.84 11.54
N PRO A 99 13.25 -17.82 12.07
CA PRO A 99 13.94 -16.85 11.24
C PRO A 99 14.71 -17.60 10.16
N ARG A 100 14.40 -17.35 8.89
CA ARG A 100 15.20 -17.89 7.79
C ARG A 100 16.54 -17.16 7.86
N LEU A 101 17.47 -17.71 8.64
CA LEU A 101 18.87 -17.35 8.55
C LEU A 101 19.37 -17.89 7.21
N THR A 102 19.12 -17.16 6.13
CA THR A 102 19.75 -17.41 4.82
C THR A 102 21.15 -16.80 4.74
N GLY A 103 21.69 -16.35 5.88
CA GLY A 103 23.05 -15.89 5.98
C GLY A 103 24.01 -17.07 5.92
N SER A 104 25.06 -16.95 5.11
CA SER A 104 26.26 -17.76 5.31
C SER A 104 26.69 -17.63 6.78
N LEU A 105 27.03 -18.75 7.44
CA LEU A 105 27.48 -18.78 8.85
C LEU A 105 28.70 -17.89 9.12
N THR A 106 29.35 -17.41 8.06
CA THR A 106 30.33 -16.35 8.10
C THR A 106 29.64 -14.99 8.17
N THR A 107 29.20 -14.56 9.35
CA THR A 107 28.99 -13.12 9.55
C THR A 107 30.34 -12.46 9.33
N PRO A 108 30.54 -11.61 8.30
CA PRO A 108 31.77 -10.85 8.21
C PRO A 108 31.89 -10.06 9.50
N LYS A 109 33.07 -10.11 10.13
CA LYS A 109 33.34 -9.34 11.33
C LYS A 109 32.96 -7.89 11.02
N PRO A 110 32.05 -7.26 11.77
CA PRO A 110 31.70 -5.87 11.53
C PRO A 110 32.99 -5.06 11.62
N ILE A 111 33.37 -4.44 10.50
CA ILE A 111 34.54 -3.57 10.47
C ILE A 111 34.19 -2.40 11.39
N LEU A 112 34.81 -2.37 12.56
CA LEU A 112 34.71 -1.22 13.44
C LEU A 112 35.44 -0.07 12.75
N GLN A 113 34.87 1.14 12.75
CA GLN A 113 35.47 2.29 12.03
C GLN A 113 36.93 2.54 12.40
N LYS A 114 37.33 2.23 13.65
CA LYS A 114 38.72 2.34 14.11
C LYS A 114 39.69 1.33 13.46
N ASP A 115 39.15 0.23 12.96
CA ASP A 115 39.88 -0.86 12.30
C ASP A 115 39.86 -0.68 10.76
N TYR A 116 39.11 0.28 10.22
CA TYR A 116 39.19 0.66 8.81
C TYR A 116 40.44 1.51 8.58
N LEU A 117 41.44 0.91 7.93
CA LEU A 117 42.67 1.56 7.50
C LEU A 117 42.55 1.95 6.02
N PRO A 118 42.37 3.26 5.71
CA PRO A 118 42.23 3.75 4.33
C PRO A 118 43.43 3.37 3.44
N GLU A 119 44.62 3.28 4.02
CA GLU A 119 45.88 2.97 3.34
C GLU A 119 45.95 1.54 2.76
N THR A 120 45.07 0.63 3.21
CA THR A 120 45.10 -0.79 2.84
C THR A 120 43.92 -1.24 1.98
N ASP A 121 42.96 -0.36 1.73
CA ASP A 121 41.80 -0.66 0.89
C ASP A 121 42.19 -0.40 -0.58
N PRO A 122 42.29 -1.45 -1.44
CA PRO A 122 42.67 -1.30 -2.84
C PRO A 122 41.66 -0.49 -3.67
N ASN A 123 40.47 -0.24 -3.12
CA ASN A 123 39.46 0.65 -3.70
C ASN A 123 39.38 1.99 -2.95
N HIS A 124 40.38 2.35 -2.12
CA HIS A 124 40.46 3.69 -1.53
C HIS A 124 40.82 4.71 -2.61
N GLU A 125 39.80 5.13 -3.34
CA GLU A 125 39.87 6.28 -4.22
C GLU A 125 40.10 7.51 -3.33
N MET A 126 41.32 8.05 -3.38
CA MET A 126 41.58 9.39 -2.86
C MET A 126 40.89 10.37 -3.80
N TRP A 127 39.67 10.73 -3.46
CA TRP A 127 38.95 11.81 -4.13
C TRP A 127 39.56 13.15 -3.71
N ASP A 128 40.72 13.49 -4.27
CA ASP A 128 41.28 14.85 -4.28
C ASP A 128 41.74 15.15 -5.71
N ASP A 129 40.86 15.82 -6.47
CA ASP A 129 41.13 16.79 -7.55
C ASP A 129 39.81 17.30 -8.20
#